data_AF-A0A2M6YYS7-F1
#
_entry.id   AF-A0A2M6YYS7-F1
#
_cell.length_a   1.000
_cell.length_b   1.000
_cell.length_c   1.000
_cell.angle_alpha   90.00
_cell.angle_beta   90.00
_cell.angle_gamma   90.00
#
_symmetry.space_group_name_H-M   'P 1'
#
loop_
_entity.id
_entity.type
_entity.pdbx_description
1 polymer ?
#
loop_
_entity_poly.entity_id
_entity_poly.type
_entity_poly.pdbx_seq_one_letter_code
_entity_poly.pdbx_strand_id
1 'polypeptide(L)' 'MVTILLRYLALFPDDPNVVFNESFLKDSQNCLRKIVPKVWNLERVLKVISVPKSANASTLRVIMDGDSGRALAFLERSGD' A
#
# COMPACT_ATOMS: atom_id res chain seq x y z
N MET A 1 -13.25 -12.71 17.05
CA MET A 1 -13.03 -13.15 15.66
C MET A 1 -12.56 -11.93 14.88
N VAL A 2 -11.30 -11.89 14.42
CA VAL A 2 -10.76 -10.75 13.64
C VAL A 2 -10.95 -11.07 12.15
N THR A 3 -11.79 -10.31 11.47
CA THR A 3 -11.91 -10.36 10.01
C THR A 3 -10.79 -9.53 9.41
N ILE A 4 -9.96 -10.15 8.56
CA ILE A 4 -9.00 -9.42 7.71
C ILE A 4 -9.79 -8.87 6.51
N LEU A 5 -9.94 -7.56 6.43
CA LEU A 5 -10.54 -6.87 5.29
C LEU A 5 -9.47 -6.66 4.23
N LEU A 6 -9.40 -7.55 3.24
CA LEU A 6 -8.62 -7.32 2.01
C LEU A 6 -9.45 -6.39 1.11
N ARG A 7 -8.99 -5.16 0.93
CA ARG A 7 -9.56 -4.22 -0.05
C ARG A 7 -8.64 -4.15 -1.27
N TYR A 8 -9.22 -4.33 -2.44
CA TYR A 8 -8.53 -4.18 -3.71
C TYR A 8 -8.75 -2.77 -4.24
N LEU A 9 -7.68 -2.11 -4.65
CA LEU A 9 -7.71 -0.81 -5.31
C LEU A 9 -6.94 -0.95 -6.63
N ALA A 10 -7.62 -0.76 -7.75
CA ALA A 10 -6.94 -0.66 -9.04
C ALA A 10 -6.17 0.66 -9.09
N LEU A 11 -4.90 0.60 -9.48
CA LEU A 11 -4.05 1.77 -9.65
C LEU A 11 -3.47 1.74 -11.07
N PHE A 12 -3.48 2.89 -11.73
CA PHE A 12 -2.97 3.07 -13.08
C PHE A 12 -1.77 4.03 -13.01
N PRO A 13 -0.54 3.53 -12.81
CA PRO A 13 0.63 4.38 -12.62
C PRO A 13 0.99 5.20 -13.87
N ASP A 14 0.63 4.71 -15.06
CA ASP A 14 0.90 5.37 -16.34
C ASP A 14 -0.17 6.40 -16.74
N ASP A 15 -1.25 6.56 -15.96
CA ASP A 15 -2.26 7.57 -16.23
C ASP A 15 -1.70 8.96 -15.85
N PRO A 16 -1.60 9.91 -16.79
CA PRO A 16 -1.02 11.22 -16.52
C PRO A 16 -1.82 12.05 -15.51
N ASN A 17 -3.08 11.67 -15.21
CA ASN A 17 -3.92 12.33 -14.21
C ASN A 17 -3.76 11.75 -12.81
N VAL A 18 -3.00 10.66 -12.65
CA VAL A 18 -2.80 9.98 -11.36
C VAL A 18 -1.47 10.41 -10.76
N VAL A 19 -1.52 11.01 -9.58
CA VAL A 19 -0.32 11.23 -8.76
C VAL A 19 0.03 9.91 -8.07
N PHE A 20 1.01 9.20 -8.62
CA PHE A 20 1.46 7.91 -8.10
C PHE A 20 2.83 8.02 -7.44
N ASN A 21 2.91 7.67 -6.15
CA ASN A 21 4.18 7.69 -5.41
C ASN A 21 5.02 6.44 -5.73
N GLU A 22 5.60 6.43 -6.93
CA GLU A 22 6.40 5.32 -7.44
C GLU A 22 7.57 4.97 -6.53
N SER A 23 8.34 5.98 -6.10
CA SER A 23 9.52 5.77 -5.26
C SER A 23 9.15 5.08 -3.95
N PHE A 24 8.06 5.50 -3.28
CA PHE A 24 7.61 4.82 -2.07
C PHE A 24 7.31 3.34 -2.31
N LEU A 25 6.57 3.00 -3.37
CA LEU A 25 6.17 1.62 -3.64
C LEU A 25 7.34 0.76 -4.16
N LYS A 26 8.24 1.32 -4.98
CA LYS A 26 9.41 0.63 -5.52
C LYS A 26 10.53 0.45 -4.50
N ASP A 27 10.78 1.45 -3.65
CA ASP A 27 11.95 1.45 -2.75
C ASP A 27 11.65 0.90 -1.36
N SER A 28 10.37 0.80 -0.96
CA SER A 28 9.99 0.19 0.32
C SER A 28 10.50 -1.24 0.47
N GLN A 29 10.85 -1.67 1.68
CA GLN A 29 11.28 -3.05 1.93
C GLN A 29 10.13 -4.04 1.70
N ASN A 30 10.37 -5.11 0.93
CA ASN A 30 9.45 -6.24 0.85
C ASN A 30 9.50 -7.06 2.16
N CYS A 31 8.37 -7.14 2.85
CA CYS A 31 8.22 -7.87 4.11
C CYS A 31 7.54 -9.23 3.92
N LEU A 32 7.27 -9.67 2.69
CA LEU A 32 6.54 -10.90 2.39
C LEU A 32 7.15 -12.12 3.10
N ARG A 33 8.44 -12.37 2.96
CA ARG A 33 9.10 -13.52 3.62
C ARG A 33 9.05 -13.48 5.14
N LYS A 34 8.93 -12.29 5.75
CA LYS A 34 8.77 -12.15 7.20
C LYS A 34 7.36 -12.55 7.65
N ILE A 35 6.34 -12.34 6.81
CA ILE A 35 4.93 -12.59 7.15
C ILE A 35 4.52 -14.02 6.75
N VAL A 36 4.92 -14.46 5.57
CA VAL A 36 4.64 -15.82 5.06
C VAL A 36 5.92 -16.42 4.47
N PRO A 37 6.79 -17.03 5.30
CA PRO A 37 8.08 -17.55 4.85
C PRO A 37 7.99 -18.61 3.72
N LYS A 38 6.88 -19.35 3.65
CA LYS A 38 6.65 -20.42 2.67
C LYS A 38 6.52 -19.94 1.22
N VAL A 39 6.23 -18.65 0.99
CA VAL A 39 6.01 -18.07 -0.35
C VAL A 39 7.13 -17.10 -0.77
N TRP A 40 8.34 -17.27 -0.22
CA TRP A 40 9.50 -16.41 -0.49
C TRP A 40 9.83 -16.28 -1.98
N ASN A 41 9.54 -17.31 -2.77
CA ASN A 41 9.77 -17.33 -4.22
C ASN A 41 8.90 -16.30 -4.97
N LEU A 42 7.82 -15.80 -4.34
CA LEU A 42 6.96 -14.77 -4.92
C LEU A 42 7.47 -13.34 -4.67
N GLU A 43 8.56 -13.13 -3.92
CA GLU A 43 9.06 -11.77 -3.61
C GLU A 43 9.45 -10.95 -4.85
N ARG A 44 9.71 -11.62 -5.98
CA ARG A 44 9.99 -11.01 -7.29
C ARG A 44 8.76 -10.44 -8.00
N VAL A 45 7.55 -10.84 -7.60
CA VAL A 45 6.27 -10.41 -8.22
C VAL A 45 5.27 -9.85 -7.22
N LEU A 46 5.36 -10.25 -5.96
CA LEU A 46 4.48 -9.82 -4.88
C LEU A 46 5.30 -9.08 -3.82
N LYS A 47 4.86 -7.86 -3.52
CA LYS A 47 5.48 -7.00 -2.52
C LYS A 47 4.50 -6.72 -1.39
N VAL A 48 4.91 -7.03 -0.16
CA VAL A 48 4.16 -6.65 1.04
C VAL A 48 4.91 -5.56 1.76
N ILE A 49 4.32 -4.37 1.85
CA ILE A 49 4.94 -3.20 2.47
C ILE A 49 4.34 -2.98 3.85
N SER A 50 5.20 -2.84 4.85
CA SER A 50 4.78 -2.38 6.17
C SER A 50 4.85 -0.85 6.20
N VAL A 51 3.70 -0.19 5.99
CA VAL A 51 3.59 1.28 6.01
C VAL A 51 4.27 1.93 7.22
N PRO A 52 4.02 1.52 8.48
CA PRO A 52 4.66 2.17 9.63
C PRO A 52 6.19 2.05 9.62
N LYS A 53 6.75 0.96 9.08
CA LYS A 53 8.21 0.77 8.95
C LYS A 53 8.80 1.55 7.78
N SER A 54 8.02 1.80 6.73
CA SER A 54 8.46 2.47 5.51
C SER A 54 8.17 3.97 5.48
N ALA A 55 7.30 4.46 6.38
CA ALA A 55 6.79 5.83 6.36
C ALA A 55 6.75 6.47 7.76
N ASN A 56 7.85 6.47 8.52
CA ASN A 56 7.97 7.19 9.79
C ASN A 56 6.79 6.96 10.77
N ALA A 57 6.42 5.70 11.00
CA ALA A 57 5.28 5.32 11.85
C ALA A 57 3.91 5.91 11.42
N SER A 58 3.75 6.29 10.15
CA SER A 58 2.49 6.78 9.61
C SER A 58 1.52 5.63 9.29
N THR A 59 0.25 6.00 9.14
CA THR A 59 -0.83 5.15 8.66
C THR A 59 -1.19 5.56 7.23
N LEU A 60 -1.38 4.57 6.34
CA LEU A 60 -1.92 4.83 5.00
C LEU A 60 -3.43 4.93 5.11
N ARG A 61 -3.96 6.11 4.78
CA ARG A 61 -5.40 6.33 4.63
C ARG A 61 -5.76 6.33 3.17
N VAL A 62 -6.87 5.66 2.84
CA VAL A 62 -7.46 5.65 1.51
C VAL A 62 -8.92 6.05 1.64
N ILE A 63 -9.31 7.11 0.96
CA ILE A 63 -10.68 7.59 0.83
C ILE A 63 -11.10 7.33 -0.61
N MET A 64 -12.26 6.69 -0.79
CA MET A 64 -12.79 6.36 -2.11
C MET A 64 -14.26 6.73 -2.17
N ASP A 65 -14.64 7.39 -3.25
CA ASP A 65 -16.02 7.57 -3.68
C ASP A 65 -16.27 6.60 -4.84
N GLY A 66 -17.07 5.57 -4.56
CA GLY A 66 -17.41 4.53 -5.54
C GLY A 66 -18.34 5.01 -6.64
N ASP A 67 -19.12 6.07 -6.40
CA ASP A 67 -20.08 6.59 -7.38
C ASP A 67 -19.36 7.46 -8.42
N SER A 68 -18.42 8.31 -7.97
CA SER A 68 -17.61 9.14 -8.87
C SER A 68 -16.34 8.46 -9.40
N GLY A 69 -15.99 7.27 -8.89
CA GLY A 69 -14.79 6.54 -9.27
C GLY A 69 -13.48 7.24 -8.84
N ARG A 70 -13.54 8.09 -7.81
CA ARG A 70 -12.39 8.86 -7.33
C ARG A 70 -11.83 8.28 -6.05
N ALA A 71 -10.52 8.32 -5.91
CA ALA A 71 -9.84 7.93 -4.69
C ALA A 71 -8.67 8.86 -4.37
N LEU A 72 -8.41 9.01 -3.07
CA LEU A 72 -7.24 9.71 -2.54
C LEU A 72 -6.57 8.81 -1.50
N ALA A 73 -5.25 8.66 -1.63
CA ALA A 73 -4.43 7.96 -0.65
C ALA A 73 -3.36 8.90 -0.10
N PHE A 74 -3.20 8.93 1.22
CA PHE A 74 -2.18 9.75 1.88
C PHE A 74 -1.66 9.08 3.16
N LEU A 75 -0.46 9.48 3.56
CA LEU A 75 0.17 9.04 4.80
C LEU A 75 -0.18 10.02 5.90
N GLU A 76 -0.84 9.53 6.94
CA GLU A 76 -1.19 10.28 8.13
C GLU A 76 -0.29 9.87 9.28
N ARG A 77 0.41 10.82 9.90
CA ARG A 77 1.12 10.57 11.15
C ARG A 77 0.11 10.55 12.30
N SER A 78 0.16 9.50 13.11
CA SER A 78 -0.56 9.48 14.38
C SER A 78 0.25 10.29 15.40
N GLY A 79 0.01 11.61 15.44
CA GLY A 79 0.61 12.53 16.41
C GLY A 79 0.97 13.89 15.81
N ASP A 80 0.00 14.81 15.84
CA ASP A 80 0.12 16.17 16.40
C ASP A 80 -1.23 16.50 17.06
#